data_AF-A0A7S3AXR7-F1
#
_entry.id   AF-A0A7S3AXR7-F1
#
_cell.length_a   1.000
_cell.length_b   1.000
_cell.length_c   1.000
_cell.angle_alpha   90.00
_cell.angle_beta   90.00
_cell.angle_gamma   90.00
#
_symmetry.space_group_name_H-M   'P 1'
#
loop_
_entity.id
_entity.type
_entity.pdbx_description
1 polymer ?
#
loop_
_entity_poly.entity_id
_entity_poly.type
_entity_poly.pdbx_seq_one_letter_code
_entity_poly.pdbx_strand_id
1 'polypeptide(L)'
;EAAASCTVGTTGGGTCGTGFVDVPAEGGIKKIGMPLPEAVWRTNHAVHPRVMPTQEPLFNDTTFRYSLLRQLFETHAATKTRIGEVEGVRIAASLGIKGPDFFSCDPRQFSDGSNIMSILYAPRGNGTDDSYALVAWEDGTGTGWSPAACNAYVRIDLASFWR
;
A
#
# COMPACT_ATOMS: atom_id res chain seq x y z
N GLU A 1 -15.33 -6.52 -5.20
CA GLU A 1 -15.25 -7.57 -4.16
C GLU A 1 -16.28 -7.30 -3.06
N ALA A 2 -16.70 -8.29 -2.27
CA ALA A 2 -17.54 -8.06 -1.09
C ALA A 2 -16.68 -7.56 0.08
N ALA A 3 -17.18 -6.57 0.83
CA ALA A 3 -16.48 -6.01 1.98
C ALA A 3 -16.32 -7.03 3.12
N ALA A 4 -15.08 -7.33 3.55
CA ALA A 4 -14.86 -8.11 4.77
C ALA A 4 -15.34 -7.37 6.02
N SER A 5 -15.67 -8.16 7.04
CA SER A 5 -16.01 -7.69 8.37
C SER A 5 -15.20 -8.43 9.42
N CYS A 6 -15.01 -7.83 10.57
CA CYS A 6 -14.27 -8.40 11.68
C CYS A 6 -14.90 -8.01 13.02
N THR A 7 -14.71 -8.87 14.02
CA THR A 7 -15.19 -8.60 15.39
C THR A 7 -14.19 -7.70 16.11
N VAL A 8 -14.67 -6.71 16.85
CA VAL A 8 -13.81 -5.89 17.71
C VAL A 8 -13.22 -6.77 18.80
N GLY A 9 -11.89 -6.88 18.85
CA GLY A 9 -11.19 -7.70 19.82
C GLY A 9 -9.69 -7.78 19.50
N THR A 10 -8.90 -8.29 20.44
CA THR A 10 -7.44 -8.32 20.31
C THR A 10 -6.86 -9.73 20.16
N THR A 11 -7.71 -10.76 20.16
CA THR A 11 -7.30 -12.17 20.22
C THR A 11 -8.13 -13.03 19.29
N GLY A 12 -7.48 -13.93 18.55
CA GLY A 12 -8.13 -14.91 17.68
C GLY A 12 -8.33 -14.41 16.25
N GLY A 13 -8.42 -15.35 15.32
CA GLY A 13 -8.62 -15.03 13.91
C GLY A 13 -9.97 -14.38 13.64
N GLY A 14 -10.00 -13.45 12.68
CA GLY A 14 -11.20 -12.69 12.38
C GLY A 14 -11.45 -11.47 13.28
N THR A 15 -10.49 -11.09 14.13
CA THR A 15 -10.60 -9.89 14.97
C THR A 15 -9.93 -8.68 14.34
N CYS A 16 -10.58 -7.51 14.44
CA CYS A 16 -9.92 -6.24 14.18
C CYS A 16 -9.19 -5.87 15.47
N GLY A 17 -7.87 -5.99 15.49
CA GLY A 17 -7.05 -5.45 16.56
C GLY A 17 -7.14 -3.92 16.61
N THR A 18 -6.04 -3.27 16.97
CA THR A 18 -5.93 -1.81 16.83
C THR A 18 -5.54 -1.54 15.37
N GLY A 19 -6.29 -0.72 14.62
CA GLY A 19 -5.80 -0.36 13.30
C GLY A 19 -6.75 0.26 12.27
N PHE A 20 -8.04 -0.12 12.22
CA PHE A 20 -9.01 0.62 11.42
C PHE A 20 -9.57 1.77 12.25
N VAL A 21 -8.84 2.88 12.26
CA VAL A 21 -9.10 4.05 13.12
C VAL A 21 -10.43 4.72 12.74
N ASP A 22 -10.85 4.64 11.47
CA ASP A 22 -12.03 5.35 10.95
C ASP A 22 -13.24 4.45 10.62
N VAL A 23 -13.24 3.18 11.05
CA VAL A 23 -14.38 2.27 10.83
C VAL A 23 -15.17 2.13 12.13
N PRO A 24 -16.36 2.72 12.25
CA PRO A 24 -17.22 2.50 13.40
C PRO A 24 -17.66 1.04 13.46
N ALA A 25 -17.80 0.53 14.69
CA ALA A 25 -18.35 -0.80 14.93
C ALA A 25 -19.85 -0.72 15.14
N GLU A 26 -20.61 -1.57 14.46
CA GLU A 26 -22.05 -1.75 14.67
C GLU A 26 -22.27 -3.15 15.26
N GLY A 27 -22.86 -3.24 16.45
CA GLY A 27 -23.06 -4.53 17.13
C GLY A 27 -21.76 -5.30 17.41
N GLY A 28 -20.64 -4.59 17.59
CA GLY A 28 -19.32 -5.21 17.81
C GLY A 28 -18.60 -5.67 16.53
N ILE A 29 -19.13 -5.37 15.36
CA ILE A 29 -18.56 -5.76 14.05
C ILE A 29 -18.11 -4.51 13.29
N LYS A 30 -16.88 -4.51 12.77
CA LYS A 30 -16.38 -3.47 11.84
C LYS A 30 -16.39 -3.99 10.40
N LYS A 31 -16.82 -3.17 9.45
CA LYS A 31 -16.70 -3.43 8.00
C LYS A 31 -15.39 -2.86 7.48
N ILE A 32 -14.43 -3.72 7.18
CA ILE A 32 -13.03 -3.34 6.92
C ILE A 32 -12.60 -3.51 5.47
N GLY A 33 -13.31 -4.31 4.68
CA GLY A 33 -13.11 -4.33 3.23
C GLY A 33 -13.71 -3.08 2.61
N MET A 34 -12.90 -2.31 1.90
CA MET A 34 -13.36 -1.04 1.31
C MET A 34 -13.13 -1.02 -0.21
N PRO A 35 -13.71 -1.97 -0.96
CA PRO A 35 -13.40 -2.16 -2.38
C PRO A 35 -13.74 -0.93 -3.22
N LEU A 36 -12.88 -0.62 -4.21
CA LEU A 36 -13.18 0.36 -5.26
C LEU A 36 -13.42 -0.39 -6.58
N PRO A 37 -14.37 0.04 -7.44
CA PRO A 37 -14.76 -0.72 -8.65
C PRO A 37 -13.63 -1.09 -9.60
N GLU A 38 -12.59 -0.26 -9.70
CA GLU A 38 -11.50 -0.41 -10.68
C GLU A 38 -10.11 -0.53 -10.03
N ALA A 39 -10.05 -0.76 -8.72
CA ALA A 39 -8.78 -0.88 -8.01
C ALA A 39 -8.76 -2.13 -7.12
N VAL A 40 -7.61 -2.80 -7.12
CA VAL A 40 -7.29 -3.90 -6.21
C VAL A 40 -6.06 -3.50 -5.42
N TRP A 41 -6.13 -3.63 -4.10
CA TRP A 41 -4.98 -3.44 -3.25
C TRP A 41 -4.99 -4.38 -2.06
N ARG A 42 -3.79 -4.65 -1.55
CA ARG A 42 -3.54 -5.59 -0.46
C ARG A 42 -2.39 -5.05 0.38
N THR A 43 -2.42 -5.39 1.66
CA THR A 43 -1.30 -5.19 2.58
C THR A 43 -0.83 -6.56 3.05
N ASN A 44 -0.53 -6.75 4.34
CA ASN A 44 0.00 -8.02 4.85
C ASN A 44 -1.10 -8.95 5.35
N HIS A 45 -2.35 -8.49 5.43
CA HIS A 45 -3.48 -9.31 5.87
C HIS A 45 -4.59 -9.33 4.83
N ALA A 46 -5.29 -10.46 4.76
CA ALA A 46 -6.42 -10.62 3.85
C ALA A 46 -7.65 -9.85 4.33
N VAL A 47 -8.26 -9.09 3.41
CA VAL A 47 -9.55 -8.39 3.59
C VAL A 47 -10.66 -9.03 2.75
N HIS A 48 -10.46 -10.27 2.31
CA HIS A 48 -11.49 -11.05 1.64
C HIS A 48 -12.33 -11.79 2.68
N PRO A 49 -13.68 -11.75 2.62
CA PRO A 49 -14.55 -12.32 3.66
C PRO A 49 -14.28 -13.80 4.00
N ARG A 50 -13.83 -14.60 3.02
CA ARG A 50 -13.53 -16.02 3.23
C ARG A 50 -12.15 -16.29 3.86
N VAL A 51 -11.22 -15.36 3.76
CA VAL A 51 -9.82 -15.56 4.22
C VAL A 51 -9.58 -14.82 5.52
N MET A 52 -10.21 -13.68 5.71
CA MET A 52 -10.05 -12.84 6.91
C MET A 52 -10.25 -13.60 8.24
N PRO A 53 -11.19 -14.55 8.40
CA PRO A 53 -11.34 -15.32 9.63
C PRO A 53 -10.15 -16.22 9.98
N THR A 54 -9.30 -16.57 9.02
CA THR A 54 -8.14 -17.46 9.21
C THR A 54 -6.84 -16.71 9.47
N GLN A 55 -6.87 -15.37 9.45
CA GLN A 55 -5.70 -14.53 9.67
C GLN A 55 -5.55 -14.21 11.15
N GLU A 56 -4.32 -13.99 11.59
CA GLU A 56 -4.02 -13.38 12.89
C GLU A 56 -4.72 -12.01 13.06
N PRO A 57 -4.86 -11.52 14.31
CA PRO A 57 -5.47 -10.21 14.56
C PRO A 57 -4.81 -9.10 13.73
N LEU A 58 -5.63 -8.23 13.14
CA LEU A 58 -5.14 -7.14 12.29
C LEU A 58 -4.39 -6.09 13.13
N PHE A 59 -3.14 -5.80 12.74
CA PHE A 59 -2.27 -4.81 13.39
C PHE A 59 -2.27 -3.43 12.70
N ASN A 60 -1.97 -2.37 13.45
CA ASN A 60 -2.12 -0.97 13.03
C ASN A 60 -1.51 -0.65 11.64
N ASP A 61 -0.29 -1.08 11.36
CA ASP A 61 0.39 -0.65 10.13
C ASP A 61 -0.19 -1.31 8.87
N THR A 62 -0.76 -2.52 9.00
CA THR A 62 -1.39 -3.21 7.86
C THR A 62 -2.73 -2.58 7.49
N THR A 63 -3.47 -2.11 8.49
CA THR A 63 -4.80 -1.52 8.33
C THR A 63 -4.67 -0.05 7.94
N PHE A 64 -3.69 0.67 8.52
CA PHE A 64 -3.35 2.04 8.14
C PHE A 64 -2.99 2.11 6.65
N ARG A 65 -2.04 1.30 6.18
CA ARG A 65 -1.68 1.27 4.76
C ARG A 65 -2.84 0.88 3.84
N TYR A 66 -3.71 -0.01 4.30
CA TYR A 66 -4.88 -0.42 3.53
C TYR A 66 -5.88 0.73 3.36
N SER A 67 -6.16 1.47 4.43
CA SER A 67 -7.03 2.65 4.40
C SER A 67 -6.40 3.82 3.66
N LEU A 68 -5.09 4.04 3.85
CA LEU A 68 -4.31 5.07 3.15
C LEU A 68 -4.39 4.90 1.63
N LEU A 69 -4.18 3.69 1.13
CA LEU A 69 -4.18 3.45 -0.32
C LEU A 69 -5.56 3.74 -0.96
N ARG A 70 -6.64 3.38 -0.27
CA ARG A 70 -7.99 3.79 -0.67
C ARG A 70 -8.12 5.31 -0.69
N GLN A 71 -7.73 5.99 0.38
CA GLN A 71 -7.86 7.44 0.50
C GLN A 71 -7.07 8.16 -0.61
N LEU A 72 -5.89 7.67 -0.95
CA LEU A 72 -5.10 8.19 -2.07
C LEU A 72 -5.88 8.07 -3.38
N PHE A 73 -6.46 6.90 -3.69
CA PHE A 73 -7.26 6.73 -4.91
C PHE A 73 -8.53 7.59 -4.93
N GLU A 74 -9.28 7.63 -3.82
CA GLU A 74 -10.49 8.45 -3.70
C GLU A 74 -10.17 9.94 -3.86
N THR A 75 -9.04 10.40 -3.30
CA THR A 75 -8.58 11.78 -3.46
C THR A 75 -8.30 12.10 -4.92
N HIS A 76 -7.54 11.25 -5.63
CA HIS A 76 -7.25 11.46 -7.05
C HIS A 76 -8.51 11.46 -7.91
N ALA A 77 -9.48 10.58 -7.60
CA ALA A 77 -10.77 10.54 -8.28
C ALA A 77 -11.57 11.83 -8.03
N ALA A 78 -11.64 12.30 -6.78
CA ALA A 78 -12.35 13.52 -6.41
C ALA A 78 -11.72 14.77 -7.02
N THR A 79 -10.39 14.84 -7.10
CA THR A 79 -9.65 15.98 -7.69
C THR A 79 -9.49 15.86 -9.21
N LYS A 80 -9.97 14.77 -9.82
CA LYS A 80 -9.80 14.46 -11.25
C LYS A 80 -8.34 14.47 -11.69
N THR A 81 -7.43 14.08 -10.80
CA THR A 81 -5.99 14.03 -11.09
C THR A 81 -5.67 12.70 -11.75
N ARG A 82 -5.13 12.75 -12.97
CA ARG A 82 -4.59 11.56 -13.63
C ARG A 82 -3.36 11.07 -12.85
N ILE A 83 -3.32 9.78 -12.56
CA ILE A 83 -2.14 9.14 -11.96
C ILE A 83 -1.08 8.99 -13.07
N GLY A 84 -0.17 9.96 -13.15
CA GLY A 84 1.03 9.88 -13.98
C GLY A 84 2.18 9.19 -13.25
N GLU A 85 3.39 9.27 -13.81
CA GLU A 85 4.60 8.70 -13.20
C GLU A 85 4.87 9.27 -11.80
N VAL A 86 4.79 10.60 -11.66
CA VAL A 86 5.07 11.28 -10.38
C VAL A 86 4.05 10.89 -9.32
N GLU A 87 2.76 10.91 -9.66
CA GLU A 87 1.69 10.50 -8.75
C GLU A 87 1.81 9.01 -8.40
N GLY A 88 2.09 8.16 -9.38
CA GLY A 88 2.27 6.72 -9.19
C GLY A 88 3.44 6.39 -8.26
N VAL A 89 4.59 7.07 -8.43
CA VAL A 89 5.74 6.93 -7.54
C VAL A 89 5.39 7.41 -6.13
N ARG A 90 4.70 8.54 -5.98
CA ARG A 90 4.26 9.03 -4.66
C ARG A 90 3.34 8.04 -3.96
N ILE A 91 2.40 7.44 -4.69
CA ILE A 91 1.52 6.40 -4.16
C ILE A 91 2.36 5.18 -3.73
N ALA A 92 3.20 4.64 -4.62
CA ALA A 92 4.03 3.47 -4.34
C ALA A 92 4.98 3.70 -3.14
N ALA A 93 5.64 4.86 -3.09
CA ALA A 93 6.53 5.24 -2.01
C ALA A 93 5.80 5.35 -0.66
N SER A 94 4.56 5.84 -0.64
CA SER A 94 3.76 5.98 0.59
C SER A 94 3.35 4.65 1.22
N LEU A 95 3.48 3.53 0.50
CA LEU A 95 3.14 2.19 0.99
C LEU A 95 4.31 1.46 1.67
N GLY A 96 5.54 1.89 1.41
CA GLY A 96 6.73 1.32 2.04
C GLY A 96 6.86 1.74 3.50
N ILE A 97 7.23 0.81 4.38
CA ILE A 97 7.62 1.15 5.75
C ILE A 97 8.99 1.82 5.70
N LYS A 98 9.01 3.14 5.96
CA LYS A 98 10.22 3.97 5.96
C LYS A 98 10.71 4.31 7.36
N GLY A 99 9.91 4.02 8.37
CA GLY A 99 9.99 4.59 9.71
C GLY A 99 8.58 4.89 10.23
N PRO A 100 8.46 5.70 11.30
CA PRO A 100 7.17 6.04 11.91
C PRO A 100 6.26 6.91 11.02
N ASP A 101 6.83 7.66 10.07
CA ASP A 101 6.07 8.51 9.14
C ASP A 101 6.17 7.98 7.70
N PHE A 102 5.04 7.50 7.19
CA PHE A 102 4.89 6.94 5.84
C PHE A 102 4.92 8.01 4.73
N PHE A 103 5.04 9.29 5.05
CA PHE A 103 5.10 10.38 4.07
C PHE A 103 6.44 11.14 4.09
N SER A 104 7.33 10.79 5.00
CA SER A 104 8.63 11.44 5.16
C SER A 104 9.76 10.55 4.64
N CYS A 105 10.79 11.21 4.10
CA CYS A 105 12.07 10.60 3.75
C CYS A 105 13.22 11.25 4.53
N ASP A 106 12.96 11.69 5.76
CA ASP A 106 13.98 12.15 6.70
C ASP A 106 14.86 10.98 7.14
N PRO A 107 16.18 10.99 6.86
CA PRO A 107 17.07 9.89 7.22
C PRO A 107 17.09 9.55 8.72
N ARG A 108 16.72 10.51 9.58
CA ARG A 108 16.63 10.30 11.03
C ARG A 108 15.52 9.32 11.44
N GLN A 109 14.61 8.99 10.54
CA GLN A 109 13.45 8.13 10.79
C GLN A 109 13.64 6.69 10.31
N PHE A 110 14.74 6.38 9.63
CA PHE A 110 14.93 5.10 8.93
C PHE A 110 15.24 3.91 9.85
N SER A 111 15.42 4.10 11.15
CA SER A 111 15.79 3.04 12.09
C SER A 111 14.84 1.84 12.12
N ASP A 112 13.56 2.06 11.82
CA ASP A 112 12.51 1.03 11.79
C ASP A 112 11.99 0.76 10.37
N GLY A 113 12.68 1.30 9.35
CA GLY A 113 12.34 1.07 7.95
C GLY A 113 12.62 -0.38 7.53
N SER A 114 11.81 -0.89 6.61
CA SER A 114 11.98 -2.26 6.09
C SER A 114 11.65 -2.39 4.60
N ASN A 115 11.57 -1.27 3.89
CA ASN A 115 11.21 -1.26 2.48
C ASN A 115 12.44 -1.48 1.58
N ILE A 116 12.64 -2.73 1.16
CA ILE A 116 13.79 -3.18 0.36
C ILE A 116 13.66 -2.83 -1.13
N MET A 117 12.43 -2.76 -1.64
CA MET A 117 12.15 -2.49 -3.05
C MET A 117 10.83 -1.73 -3.18
N SER A 118 10.76 -0.80 -4.12
CA SER A 118 9.53 -0.07 -4.46
C SER A 118 9.38 0.06 -5.96
N ILE A 119 8.21 -0.33 -6.47
CA ILE A 119 7.99 -0.50 -7.91
C ILE A 119 6.66 0.15 -8.28
N LEU A 120 6.70 1.00 -9.30
CA LEU A 120 5.54 1.37 -10.10
C LEU A 120 5.63 0.64 -11.43
N TYR A 121 4.61 -0.14 -11.77
CA TYR A 121 4.50 -0.77 -13.08
C TYR A 121 3.42 -0.08 -13.89
N ALA A 122 3.78 0.40 -15.08
CA ALA A 122 2.87 0.93 -16.07
C ALA A 122 2.74 -0.11 -17.20
N PRO A 123 1.69 -0.95 -17.18
CA PRO A 123 1.47 -1.91 -18.26
C PRO A 123 1.18 -1.16 -19.56
N ARG A 124 1.59 -1.76 -20.68
CA ARG A 124 1.14 -1.32 -22.00
C ARG A 124 -0.39 -1.41 -22.05
N GLY A 125 -1.05 -0.27 -22.19
CA GLY A 125 -2.48 -0.21 -22.45
C GLY A 125 -2.83 -0.66 -23.88
N ASN A 126 -4.09 -0.47 -24.27
CA ASN A 126 -4.55 -0.75 -25.64
C ASN A 126 -4.05 0.27 -26.70
N GLY A 127 -3.00 1.04 -26.40
CA GLY A 127 -2.48 2.14 -27.22
C GLY A 127 -1.04 1.93 -27.70
N THR A 128 -0.39 3.04 -28.07
CA THR A 128 1.01 3.09 -28.53
C THR A 128 2.02 3.24 -27.40
N ASP A 129 1.58 3.39 -26.15
CA ASP A 129 2.47 3.59 -25.01
C ASP A 129 3.26 2.31 -24.70
N ASP A 130 4.57 2.44 -24.54
CA ASP A 130 5.44 1.34 -24.16
C ASP A 130 5.20 0.92 -22.70
N SER A 131 5.32 -0.39 -22.43
CA SER A 131 5.30 -0.93 -21.08
C SER A 131 6.59 -0.53 -20.36
N TYR A 132 6.52 -0.07 -19.12
CA TYR A 132 7.71 0.25 -18.32
C TYR A 132 7.47 0.03 -16.83
N ALA A 133 8.57 -0.05 -16.08
CA ALA A 133 8.54 0.03 -14.63
C ALA A 133 9.46 1.15 -14.14
N LEU A 134 9.07 1.84 -13.07
CA LEU A 134 9.94 2.67 -12.26
C LEU A 134 10.29 1.89 -11.01
N VAL A 135 11.58 1.61 -10.80
CA VAL A 135 12.05 0.73 -9.72
C VAL A 135 13.09 1.44 -8.87
N ALA A 136 12.95 1.32 -7.56
CA ALA A 136 13.97 1.69 -6.59
C ALA A 136 14.27 0.49 -5.67
N TRP A 137 15.49 0.46 -5.15
CA TRP A 137 15.99 -0.51 -4.18
C TRP A 137 16.49 0.24 -2.95
N GLU A 138 16.57 -0.44 -1.81
CA GLU A 138 17.31 0.07 -0.66
C GLU A 138 18.77 0.35 -1.04
N ASP A 139 19.39 1.30 -0.33
CA ASP A 139 20.78 1.66 -0.57
C ASP A 139 21.51 1.87 0.76
N GLY A 140 22.82 1.64 0.76
CA GLY A 140 23.66 1.78 1.94
C GLY A 140 23.48 0.70 3.00
N THR A 141 24.09 0.92 4.17
CA THR A 141 24.05 0.00 5.33
C THR A 141 24.16 0.78 6.64
N GLY A 142 23.71 0.16 7.75
CA GLY A 142 23.79 0.74 9.08
C GLY A 142 23.11 2.12 9.16
N THR A 143 23.80 3.13 9.68
CA THR A 143 23.28 4.50 9.76
C THR A 143 23.23 5.23 8.42
N GLY A 144 23.86 4.68 7.38
CA GLY A 144 23.79 5.20 6.01
C GLY A 144 22.78 4.47 5.14
N TRP A 145 21.99 3.55 5.72
CA TRP A 145 20.95 2.83 5.01
C TRP A 145 19.74 3.73 4.71
N SER A 146 19.15 3.57 3.53
CA SER A 146 17.89 4.21 3.14
C SER A 146 16.90 3.21 2.53
N PRO A 147 15.59 3.34 2.84
CA PRO A 147 14.56 2.50 2.25
C PRO A 147 14.36 2.84 0.77
N ALA A 148 13.98 1.83 -0.02
CA ALA A 148 13.76 1.97 -1.46
C ALA A 148 12.78 3.10 -1.84
N ALA A 149 11.69 3.26 -1.07
CA ALA A 149 10.70 4.31 -1.25
C ALA A 149 11.26 5.74 -1.13
N CYS A 150 12.48 5.92 -0.59
CA CYS A 150 13.17 7.20 -0.46
C CYS A 150 14.37 7.36 -1.40
N ASN A 151 14.60 6.39 -2.28
CA ASN A 151 15.69 6.42 -3.23
C ASN A 151 15.23 6.85 -4.63
N ALA A 152 16.19 7.07 -5.51
CA ALA A 152 15.93 7.41 -6.90
C ALA A 152 15.28 6.22 -7.63
N TYR A 153 14.18 6.48 -8.34
CA TYR A 153 13.53 5.49 -9.19
C TYR A 153 14.19 5.46 -10.57
N VAL A 154 14.62 4.28 -10.99
CA VAL A 154 15.17 4.02 -12.31
C VAL A 154 14.06 3.51 -13.23
N ARG A 155 13.94 4.09 -14.43
CA ARG A 155 13.00 3.62 -15.45
C ARG A 155 13.58 2.43 -16.22
N ILE A 156 12.87 1.32 -16.19
CA ILE A 156 13.15 0.10 -16.94
C ILE A 156 12.13 0.01 -18.07
N ASP A 157 12.60 0.07 -19.31
CA ASP A 157 11.78 -0.22 -20.49
C ASP A 157 11.48 -1.72 -20.53
N LEU A 158 10.19 -2.05 -20.52
CA LEU A 158 9.71 -3.43 -20.54
C LEU A 158 9.21 -3.86 -21.93
N ALA A 159 9.16 -2.96 -22.91
CA ALA A 159 8.65 -3.26 -24.25
C ALA A 159 9.43 -4.40 -24.94
N SER A 160 10.73 -4.53 -24.65
CA SER A 160 11.57 -5.59 -25.22
C SER A 160 11.35 -6.98 -24.60
N PHE A 161 10.76 -7.08 -23.41
CA PHE A 161 10.63 -8.33 -22.66
C PHE A 161 9.34 -9.10 -22.97
N TRP A 162 8.34 -8.42 -23.53
CA TRP A 162 7.01 -9.00 -23.80
C TRP A 162 6.76 -9.20 -25.30
N ARG A 163 7.80 -9.56 -26.05
CA ARG A 163 7.70 -9.93 -27.48
C ARG A 163 7.06 -11.29 -27.68
#